data_AF-A0A7C5LLZ8-F1
#
_entry.id   AF-A0A7C5LLZ8-F1
#
_cell.length_a   1.000
_cell.length_b   1.000
_cell.length_c   1.000
_cell.angle_alpha   90.00
_cell.angle_beta   90.00
_cell.angle_gamma   90.00
#
_symmetry.space_group_name_H-M   'P 1'
#
loop_
_entity.id
_entity.type
_entity.pdbx_description
1 polymer ?
#
loop_
_entity_poly.entity_id
_entity_poly.type
_entity_poly.pdbx_seq_one_letter_code
_entity_poly.pdbx_strand_id
1 'polypeptide(L)'
;MSEQHWLLGVEELAVALGIVGGEEVAGGLLTAILGPRSHEEMEGRMLAAGHSLLARGLLTIAGEEKHLDGDFAAALLPLAEQRFSVRCSRAEAQGEELATYFVGPAGVSEHRLRRAVMSELTLLPAAEGAALRSAGFFGLKAARRRAFGESLATLTTAALGQARTQAAAEGQAAAAASLVAAGVPAAIAQEVAEDMAAPRFHGSVLRVEQREQGPASDRGFLMLQGAERLWLCDMLPGQPPQLALYRGDGATYTALFAHLFS
;
A
#
# COMPACT_ATOMS: atom_id res chain seq x y z
N MET A 1 -10.79 -2.13 -22.32
CA MET A 1 -11.27 -3.19 -21.41
C MET A 1 -11.80 -2.49 -20.17
N SER A 2 -13.02 -2.81 -19.72
CA SER A 2 -13.58 -2.26 -18.49
C SER A 2 -12.78 -2.74 -17.29
N GLU A 3 -12.55 -1.86 -16.32
CA GLU A 3 -11.99 -2.23 -15.03
C GLU A 3 -12.93 -3.25 -14.35
N GLN A 4 -12.35 -4.34 -13.83
CA GLN A 4 -13.10 -5.38 -13.15
C GLN A 4 -12.78 -5.36 -11.66
N HIS A 5 -13.84 -5.44 -10.86
CA HIS A 5 -13.79 -5.26 -9.43
C HIS A 5 -14.58 -6.36 -8.74
N TRP A 6 -13.96 -6.99 -7.74
CA TRP A 6 -14.56 -8.05 -6.94
C TRP A 6 -14.54 -7.67 -5.47
N LEU A 7 -15.67 -7.92 -4.80
CA LEU A 7 -15.81 -7.81 -3.35
C LEU A 7 -16.05 -9.19 -2.77
N LEU A 8 -15.17 -9.64 -1.89
CA LEU A 8 -15.12 -11.01 -1.39
C LEU A 8 -15.02 -11.03 0.14
N GLY A 9 -15.59 -12.04 0.78
CA GLY A 9 -15.17 -12.47 2.11
C GLY A 9 -13.69 -12.86 2.11
N VAL A 10 -13.01 -12.73 3.26
CA VAL A 10 -11.63 -13.19 3.40
C VAL A 10 -11.51 -14.70 3.17
N GLU A 11 -12.54 -15.47 3.55
CA GLU A 11 -12.63 -16.89 3.25
C GLU A 11 -12.86 -17.18 1.77
N GLU A 12 -13.68 -16.38 1.07
CA GLU A 12 -13.87 -16.51 -0.39
C GLU A 12 -12.56 -16.25 -1.13
N LEU A 13 -11.82 -15.20 -0.73
CA LEU A 13 -10.50 -14.92 -1.29
C LEU A 13 -9.52 -16.07 -1.02
N ALA A 14 -9.51 -16.62 0.19
CA ALA A 14 -8.62 -17.73 0.54
C ALA A 14 -8.92 -19.00 -0.26
N VAL A 15 -10.20 -19.38 -0.43
CA VAL A 15 -10.58 -20.51 -1.29
C VAL A 15 -10.13 -20.27 -2.72
N ALA A 16 -10.36 -19.07 -3.26
CA ALA A 16 -9.98 -18.75 -4.62
C ALA A 16 -8.45 -18.76 -4.82
N LEU A 17 -7.69 -18.23 -3.86
CA LEU A 17 -6.22 -18.31 -3.85
C LEU A 17 -5.73 -19.76 -3.82
N GLY A 18 -6.33 -20.62 -2.99
CA GLY A 18 -5.96 -22.04 -2.95
C GLY A 18 -6.20 -22.76 -4.29
N ILE A 19 -7.23 -22.38 -5.06
CA ILE A 19 -7.48 -22.96 -6.38
C ILE A 19 -6.41 -22.56 -7.40
N VAL A 20 -5.80 -21.37 -7.27
CA VAL A 20 -4.73 -20.88 -8.15
C VAL A 20 -3.32 -21.17 -7.63
N GLY A 21 -3.17 -22.09 -6.65
CA GLY A 21 -1.86 -22.47 -6.09
C GLY A 21 -1.26 -21.47 -5.10
N GLY A 22 -2.09 -20.59 -4.53
CA GLY A 22 -1.72 -19.58 -3.52
C GLY A 22 -2.00 -20.02 -2.09
N GLU A 23 -1.90 -21.31 -1.75
CA GLU A 23 -2.30 -21.86 -0.44
C GLU A 23 -1.53 -21.23 0.73
N GLU A 24 -0.24 -20.97 0.56
CA GLU A 24 0.58 -20.31 1.58
C GLU A 24 0.10 -18.87 1.85
N VAL A 25 -0.18 -18.12 0.78
CA VAL A 25 -0.72 -16.75 0.87
C VAL A 25 -2.11 -16.77 1.52
N ALA A 26 -2.97 -17.72 1.13
CA ALA A 26 -4.29 -17.91 1.71
C ALA A 26 -4.21 -18.22 3.22
N GLY A 27 -3.33 -19.14 3.62
CA GLY A 27 -3.11 -19.51 5.01
C GLY A 27 -2.57 -18.35 5.85
N GLY A 28 -1.61 -17.59 5.32
CA GLY A 28 -1.07 -16.39 5.96
C GLY A 28 -2.14 -15.30 6.13
N LEU A 29 -2.96 -15.05 5.11
CA LEU A 29 -4.07 -14.11 5.14
C LEU A 29 -5.10 -14.49 6.22
N LEU A 30 -5.56 -15.74 6.21
CA LEU A 30 -6.55 -16.23 7.17
C LEU A 30 -6.02 -16.17 8.60
N THR A 31 -4.76 -16.59 8.81
CA THR A 31 -4.13 -16.53 10.13
C THR A 31 -4.00 -15.09 10.63
N ALA A 32 -3.63 -14.15 9.75
CA ALA A 32 -3.48 -12.74 10.11
C ALA A 32 -4.82 -12.09 10.50
N ILE A 33 -5.93 -12.48 9.87
CA ILE A 33 -7.24 -11.85 10.07
C ILE A 33 -8.07 -12.56 11.15
N LEU A 34 -8.10 -13.89 11.13
CA LEU A 34 -8.96 -14.71 11.99
C LEU A 34 -8.22 -15.27 13.22
N GLY A 35 -6.89 -15.21 13.23
CA GLY A 35 -6.04 -15.90 14.21
C GLY A 35 -6.00 -17.41 14.01
N PRO A 36 -5.36 -18.16 14.92
CA PRO A 36 -5.35 -19.62 14.89
C PRO A 36 -6.77 -20.20 15.06
N ARG A 37 -7.11 -21.20 14.24
CA ARG A 37 -8.43 -21.87 14.25
C ARG A 37 -8.26 -23.38 14.20
N SER A 38 -9.28 -24.11 14.65
CA SER A 38 -9.29 -25.57 14.51
C SER A 38 -9.47 -25.96 13.05
N HIS A 39 -8.98 -27.14 12.68
CA HIS A 39 -9.14 -27.68 11.33
C HIS A 39 -10.63 -27.77 10.93
N GLU A 40 -11.49 -28.27 11.82
CA GLU A 40 -12.92 -28.42 11.58
C GLU A 40 -13.63 -27.08 11.35
N GLU A 41 -13.28 -26.04 12.13
CA GLU A 41 -13.84 -24.70 11.91
C GLU A 41 -13.42 -24.16 10.53
N MET A 42 -12.15 -24.35 10.16
CA MET A 42 -11.65 -23.90 8.86
C MET A 42 -12.31 -24.63 7.71
N GLU A 43 -12.48 -25.95 7.80
CA GLU A 43 -13.14 -26.76 6.77
C GLU A 43 -14.57 -26.29 6.51
N GLY A 44 -15.37 -26.10 7.56
CA GLY A 44 -16.74 -25.59 7.45
C GLY A 44 -16.80 -24.19 6.81
N ARG A 45 -15.88 -23.30 7.19
CA ARG A 45 -15.78 -21.95 6.62
C ARG A 45 -15.40 -21.97 5.13
N MET A 46 -14.42 -22.79 4.74
CA MET A 46 -13.98 -22.91 3.36
C MET A 46 -15.08 -23.52 2.47
N LEU A 47 -15.85 -24.49 2.99
CA LEU A 47 -17.00 -25.06 2.28
C LEU A 47 -18.07 -23.99 2.01
N ALA A 48 -18.43 -23.20 3.03
CA ALA A 48 -19.40 -22.12 2.89
C ALA A 48 -18.94 -21.05 1.89
N ALA A 49 -17.66 -20.66 1.94
CA ALA A 49 -17.06 -19.73 0.99
C ALA A 49 -17.06 -20.27 -0.44
N GLY A 50 -16.76 -21.56 -0.63
CA GLY A 50 -16.85 -22.23 -1.94
C GLY A 50 -18.27 -22.19 -2.53
N HIS A 51 -19.29 -22.46 -1.72
CA HIS A 51 -20.70 -22.34 -2.15
C HIS A 51 -21.07 -20.90 -2.54
N SER A 52 -20.56 -19.91 -1.81
CA SER A 52 -20.78 -18.50 -2.16
C SER A 52 -20.15 -18.13 -3.50
N LEU A 53 -18.91 -18.56 -3.77
CA LEU A 53 -18.26 -18.37 -5.07
C LEU A 53 -19.01 -19.04 -6.23
N LEU A 54 -19.54 -20.25 -6.01
CA LEU A 54 -20.39 -20.97 -6.97
C LEU A 54 -21.67 -20.20 -7.28
N ALA A 55 -22.37 -19.74 -6.24
CA ALA A 55 -23.62 -18.98 -6.38
C ALA A 55 -23.43 -17.67 -7.16
N ARG A 56 -22.22 -17.10 -7.12
CA ARG A 56 -21.84 -15.87 -7.82
C ARG A 56 -21.30 -16.11 -9.24
N GLY A 57 -21.16 -17.37 -9.65
CA GLY A 57 -20.57 -17.75 -10.94
C GLY A 57 -19.06 -17.47 -11.05
N LEU A 58 -18.39 -17.24 -9.92
CA LEU A 58 -16.93 -17.02 -9.88
C LEU A 58 -16.14 -18.34 -9.77
N LEU A 59 -16.82 -19.42 -9.38
CA LEU A 59 -16.32 -20.77 -9.31
C LEU A 59 -17.28 -21.69 -10.06
N THR A 60 -16.74 -22.66 -10.78
CA THR A 60 -17.46 -23.76 -11.41
C THR A 60 -16.78 -25.08 -11.04
N ILE A 61 -17.57 -26.15 -10.99
CA ILE A 61 -17.07 -27.51 -10.73
C ILE A 61 -17.41 -28.36 -11.94
N ALA A 62 -16.39 -28.93 -12.57
CA ALA A 62 -16.52 -29.84 -13.71
C ALA A 62 -15.89 -31.19 -13.33
N GLY A 63 -16.73 -32.14 -12.90
CA GLY A 63 -16.25 -33.40 -12.31
C GLY A 63 -15.59 -33.14 -10.96
N GLU A 64 -14.32 -33.52 -10.82
CA GLU A 64 -13.52 -33.28 -9.61
C GLU A 64 -12.72 -31.97 -9.67
N GLU A 65 -12.70 -31.30 -10.83
CA GLU A 65 -11.91 -30.08 -11.04
C GLU A 65 -12.71 -28.82 -10.68
N LYS A 66 -12.01 -27.88 -10.04
CA LYS A 66 -12.51 -26.56 -9.68
C LYS A 66 -11.92 -25.54 -10.64
N HIS A 67 -12.76 -24.78 -11.32
CA HIS A 67 -12.33 -23.72 -12.23
C HIS A 67 -12.92 -22.38 -11.82
N LEU A 68 -12.06 -21.36 -11.70
CA LEU A 68 -12.49 -19.99 -11.49
C LEU A 68 -12.87 -19.34 -12.81
N ASP A 69 -13.71 -18.31 -12.74
CA ASP A 69 -13.89 -17.35 -13.83
C ASP A 69 -12.51 -16.81 -14.29
N GLY A 70 -12.31 -16.70 -15.61
CA GLY A 70 -10.98 -16.45 -16.18
C GLY A 70 -10.39 -15.10 -15.78
N ASP A 71 -11.23 -14.06 -15.77
CA ASP A 71 -10.83 -12.72 -15.36
C ASP A 71 -10.57 -12.64 -13.85
N PHE A 72 -11.40 -13.33 -13.07
CA PHE A 72 -11.19 -13.45 -11.63
C PHE A 72 -9.89 -14.20 -11.29
N ALA A 73 -9.61 -15.31 -11.98
CA ALA A 73 -8.36 -16.04 -11.85
C ALA A 73 -7.16 -15.14 -12.17
N ALA A 74 -7.23 -14.38 -13.27
CA ALA A 74 -6.20 -13.43 -13.67
C ALA A 74 -5.96 -12.35 -12.59
N ALA A 75 -7.00 -11.92 -11.88
CA ALA A 75 -6.87 -10.98 -10.76
C ALA A 75 -6.18 -11.59 -9.53
N LEU A 76 -6.25 -12.90 -9.33
CA LEU A 76 -5.64 -13.60 -8.20
C LEU A 76 -4.17 -13.95 -8.44
N LEU A 77 -3.76 -14.17 -9.69
CA LEU A 77 -2.40 -14.58 -10.03
C LEU A 77 -1.33 -13.62 -9.49
N PRO A 78 -1.46 -12.27 -9.59
CA PRO A 78 -0.48 -11.38 -8.99
C PRO A 78 -0.36 -11.51 -7.47
N LEU A 79 -1.42 -11.93 -6.77
CA LEU A 79 -1.39 -12.16 -5.32
C LEU A 79 -0.66 -13.47 -4.98
N ALA A 80 -0.93 -14.53 -5.74
CA ALA A 80 -0.33 -15.85 -5.54
C ALA A 80 1.15 -15.88 -5.96
N GLU A 81 1.49 -15.23 -7.07
CA GLU A 81 2.81 -15.30 -7.72
C GLU A 81 3.52 -13.94 -7.73
N GLN A 82 3.34 -13.14 -6.69
CA GLN A 82 3.94 -11.80 -6.62
C GLN A 82 5.47 -11.86 -6.72
N ARG A 83 6.04 -11.00 -7.56
CA ARG A 83 7.47 -10.66 -7.53
C ARG A 83 7.79 -9.70 -6.39
N PHE A 84 6.91 -8.73 -6.21
CA PHE A 84 6.94 -7.74 -5.14
C PHE A 84 5.54 -7.17 -4.95
N SER A 85 5.34 -6.43 -3.87
CA SER A 85 4.14 -5.62 -3.68
C SER A 85 4.49 -4.17 -3.40
N VAL A 86 3.57 -3.25 -3.70
CA VAL A 86 3.64 -1.86 -3.28
C VAL A 86 2.52 -1.64 -2.27
N ARG A 87 2.89 -1.46 -1.00
CA ARG A 87 1.95 -1.22 0.09
C ARG A 87 1.80 0.27 0.33
N CYS A 88 0.56 0.73 0.25
CA CYS A 88 0.15 2.10 0.55
C CYS A 88 -0.58 2.09 1.89
N SER A 89 -0.16 2.96 2.80
CA SER A 89 -0.84 3.23 4.06
C SER A 89 -1.22 4.70 4.13
N ARG A 90 -2.43 4.96 4.61
CA ARG A 90 -2.94 6.28 4.94
C ARG A 90 -3.51 6.24 6.35
N ALA A 91 -2.84 6.92 7.27
CA ALA A 91 -3.24 7.04 8.67
C ALA A 91 -3.82 8.43 8.93
N GLU A 92 -5.02 8.45 9.49
CA GLU A 92 -5.73 9.63 9.99
C GLU A 92 -6.05 9.44 11.47
N ALA A 93 -6.61 10.48 12.11
CA ALA A 93 -6.98 10.40 13.52
C ALA A 93 -7.98 9.26 13.83
N GLN A 94 -8.77 8.82 12.85
CA GLN A 94 -9.82 7.81 13.02
C GLN A 94 -9.36 6.38 12.71
N GLY A 95 -8.18 6.19 12.12
CA GLY A 95 -7.69 4.87 11.75
C GLY A 95 -6.69 4.89 10.59
N GLU A 96 -6.33 3.67 10.16
CA GLU A 96 -5.42 3.44 9.05
C GLU A 96 -6.15 2.69 7.94
N GLU A 97 -6.04 3.20 6.72
CA GLU A 97 -6.43 2.50 5.50
C GLU A 97 -5.19 1.92 4.82
N LEU A 98 -5.38 0.75 4.19
CA LEU A 98 -4.34 0.05 3.44
C LEU A 98 -4.81 -0.28 2.03
N ALA A 99 -3.93 -0.10 1.06
CA ALA A 99 -4.05 -0.62 -0.28
C ALA A 99 -2.73 -1.30 -0.67
N THR A 100 -2.79 -2.52 -1.18
CA THR A 100 -1.62 -3.28 -1.61
C THR A 100 -1.72 -3.58 -3.10
N TYR A 101 -0.72 -3.16 -3.85
CA TYR A 101 -0.59 -3.49 -5.27
C TYR A 101 0.36 -4.67 -5.42
N PHE A 102 -0.19 -5.83 -5.72
CA PHE A 102 0.55 -7.05 -5.98
C PHE A 102 1.02 -7.08 -7.42
N VAL A 103 2.33 -7.22 -7.64
CA VAL A 103 2.94 -7.19 -8.98
C VAL A 103 3.46 -8.57 -9.31
N GLY A 104 2.84 -9.23 -10.29
CA GLY A 104 3.18 -10.58 -10.73
C GLY A 104 3.37 -10.66 -12.25
N PRO A 105 3.61 -11.87 -12.78
CA PRO A 105 3.78 -12.09 -14.21
C PRO A 105 2.52 -11.77 -15.02
N ALA A 106 1.33 -11.97 -14.42
CA ALA A 106 0.04 -11.73 -15.05
C ALA A 106 -0.42 -10.25 -15.02
N GLY A 107 0.36 -9.36 -14.39
CA GLY A 107 0.02 -7.93 -14.28
C GLY A 107 0.02 -7.44 -12.84
N VAL A 108 -0.85 -6.48 -12.55
CA VAL A 108 -0.96 -5.85 -11.23
C VAL A 108 -2.37 -6.04 -10.69
N SER A 109 -2.48 -6.45 -9.43
CA SER A 109 -3.76 -6.49 -8.72
C SER A 109 -3.73 -5.59 -7.51
N GLU A 110 -4.72 -4.71 -7.39
CA GLU A 110 -4.95 -3.96 -6.17
C GLU A 110 -5.83 -4.77 -5.21
N HIS A 111 -5.38 -4.86 -3.97
CA HIS A 111 -6.12 -5.42 -2.86
C HIS A 111 -6.35 -4.36 -1.78
N ARG A 112 -7.57 -4.28 -1.27
CA ARG A 112 -7.92 -3.46 -0.09
C ARG A 112 -8.78 -4.28 0.86
N LEU A 113 -8.59 -4.07 2.15
CA LEU A 113 -9.44 -4.67 3.18
C LEU A 113 -10.43 -3.61 3.68
N ARG A 114 -11.72 -3.87 3.51
CA ARG A 114 -12.80 -3.05 4.08
C ARG A 114 -13.38 -3.72 5.32
N ARG A 115 -13.52 -2.93 6.38
CA ARG A 115 -14.13 -3.36 7.66
C ARG A 115 -13.50 -4.64 8.22
N ALA A 116 -12.20 -4.83 8.01
CA ALA A 116 -11.40 -5.98 8.43
C ALA A 116 -11.79 -7.37 7.88
N VAL A 117 -12.87 -7.51 7.10
CA VAL A 117 -13.37 -8.82 6.66
C VAL A 117 -13.73 -8.91 5.18
N MET A 118 -13.84 -7.78 4.49
CA MET A 118 -14.17 -7.73 3.06
C MET A 118 -12.94 -7.38 2.24
N SER A 119 -12.52 -8.27 1.36
CA SER A 119 -11.44 -8.07 0.41
C SER A 119 -11.99 -7.47 -0.89
N GLU A 120 -11.50 -6.29 -1.23
CA GLU A 120 -11.66 -5.69 -2.55
C GLU A 120 -10.47 -6.06 -3.41
N LEU A 121 -10.74 -6.66 -4.57
CA LEU A 121 -9.74 -7.03 -5.55
C LEU A 121 -10.04 -6.29 -6.85
N THR A 122 -9.02 -5.77 -7.51
CA THR A 122 -9.14 -5.17 -8.84
C THR A 122 -7.94 -5.51 -9.69
N LEU A 123 -8.19 -6.04 -10.87
CA LEU A 123 -7.16 -6.29 -11.87
C LEU A 123 -6.84 -5.00 -12.63
N LEU A 124 -5.55 -4.66 -12.66
CA LEU A 124 -5.02 -3.51 -13.35
C LEU A 124 -4.18 -3.99 -14.54
N PRO A 125 -4.59 -3.67 -15.78
CA PRO A 125 -3.88 -4.11 -16.98
C PRO A 125 -2.43 -3.63 -17.07
N ALA A 126 -2.08 -2.54 -16.37
CA ALA A 126 -0.75 -1.94 -16.42
C ALA A 126 -0.41 -1.15 -15.14
N ALA A 127 0.89 -0.94 -14.90
CA ALA A 127 1.42 -0.22 -13.76
C ALA A 127 0.94 1.26 -13.69
N GLU A 128 0.67 1.87 -14.84
CA GLU A 128 0.10 3.23 -14.92
C GLU A 128 -1.26 3.30 -14.21
N GLY A 129 -2.06 2.24 -14.28
CA GLY A 129 -3.33 2.14 -13.56
C GLY A 129 -3.13 2.13 -12.03
N ALA A 130 -2.06 1.48 -11.56
CA ALA A 130 -1.73 1.44 -10.14
C ALA A 130 -1.35 2.83 -9.61
N ALA A 131 -0.56 3.61 -10.36
CA ALA A 131 -0.20 4.97 -9.95
C ALA A 131 -1.43 5.90 -9.86
N LEU A 132 -2.34 5.80 -10.83
CA LEU A 132 -3.58 6.57 -10.85
C LEU A 132 -4.47 6.24 -9.65
N ARG A 133 -4.68 4.95 -9.38
CA ARG A 133 -5.50 4.50 -8.27
C ARG A 133 -4.89 4.82 -6.92
N SER A 134 -3.57 4.69 -6.79
CA SER A 134 -2.87 5.01 -5.57
C SER A 134 -2.91 6.51 -5.28
N ALA A 135 -2.80 7.37 -6.29
CA ALA A 135 -3.04 8.81 -6.14
C ALA A 135 -4.47 9.09 -5.64
N GLY A 136 -5.46 8.40 -6.20
CA GLY A 136 -6.86 8.48 -5.76
C GLY A 136 -7.07 8.01 -4.31
N PHE A 137 -6.37 6.97 -3.88
CA PHE A 137 -6.37 6.47 -2.49
C PHE A 137 -5.92 7.54 -1.49
N PHE A 138 -4.92 8.35 -1.86
CA PHE A 138 -4.48 9.50 -1.05
C PHE A 138 -5.30 10.78 -1.28
N GLY A 139 -6.35 10.74 -2.09
CA GLY A 139 -7.16 11.92 -2.43
C GLY A 139 -6.43 12.96 -3.28
N LEU A 140 -5.37 12.54 -3.99
CA LEU A 140 -4.58 13.42 -4.84
C LEU A 140 -5.21 13.53 -6.23
N LYS A 141 -5.13 14.72 -6.83
CA LYS A 141 -5.50 14.89 -8.24
C LYS A 141 -4.49 14.14 -9.10
N ALA A 142 -4.98 13.19 -9.88
CA ALA A 142 -4.18 12.51 -10.88
C ALA A 142 -3.49 13.52 -11.80
N ALA A 143 -2.19 13.36 -11.99
CA ALA A 143 -1.43 14.18 -12.91
C ALA A 143 -0.53 13.29 -13.76
N ARG A 144 -0.23 13.73 -14.98
CA ARG A 144 0.75 13.04 -15.81
C ARG A 144 2.11 13.08 -15.11
N ARG A 145 2.84 11.97 -15.23
CA ARG A 145 4.23 11.86 -14.76
C ARG A 145 5.06 13.01 -15.33
N ARG A 146 5.84 13.66 -14.47
CA ARG A 146 6.90 14.63 -14.84
C ARG A 146 8.24 14.17 -14.29
N ALA A 147 9.32 14.74 -14.81
CA ALA A 147 10.65 14.57 -14.22
C ALA A 147 10.67 15.11 -12.77
N PHE A 148 11.48 14.51 -11.92
CA PHE A 148 11.69 15.00 -10.56
C PHE A 148 12.23 16.43 -10.59
N GLY A 149 11.65 17.28 -9.74
CA GLY A 149 12.30 18.52 -9.35
C GLY A 149 13.49 18.23 -8.43
N GLU A 150 14.30 19.25 -8.18
CA GLU A 150 15.34 19.17 -7.15
C GLU A 150 14.70 18.98 -5.76
N SER A 151 15.34 18.16 -4.93
CA SER A 151 14.92 18.04 -3.53
C SER A 151 15.17 19.36 -2.79
N LEU A 152 14.26 19.68 -1.87
CA LEU A 152 14.37 20.88 -1.04
C LEU A 152 15.41 20.73 0.06
N ALA A 153 15.62 19.49 0.51
CA ALA A 153 16.61 19.11 1.52
C ALA A 153 16.83 17.59 1.48
N THR A 154 17.89 17.16 2.14
CA THR A 154 18.14 15.76 2.49
C THR A 154 18.26 15.63 4.00
N LEU A 155 17.58 14.66 4.60
CA LEU A 155 17.59 14.41 6.04
C LEU A 155 17.55 12.91 6.34
N THR A 156 17.86 12.49 7.57
CA THR A 156 17.76 11.07 7.95
C THR A 156 16.35 10.72 8.41
N THR A 157 15.99 9.43 8.35
CA THR A 157 14.73 8.93 8.93
C THR A 157 14.63 9.22 10.44
N ALA A 158 15.77 9.14 11.15
CA ALA A 158 15.86 9.49 12.57
C ALA A 158 15.55 10.96 12.83
N ALA A 159 16.09 11.87 12.01
CA ALA A 159 15.82 13.31 12.14
C ALA A 159 14.34 13.63 11.88
N LEU A 160 13.73 13.03 10.85
CA LEU A 160 12.31 13.19 10.58
C LEU A 160 11.44 12.66 11.73
N GLY A 161 11.81 11.48 12.27
CA GLY A 161 11.14 10.89 13.42
C GLY A 161 11.23 11.75 14.68
N GLN A 162 12.41 12.32 14.95
CA GLN A 162 12.63 13.23 16.07
C GLN A 162 11.78 14.50 15.95
N ALA A 163 11.77 15.14 14.78
CA ALA A 163 10.95 16.33 14.52
C ALA A 163 9.46 16.05 14.75
N ARG A 164 8.96 14.89 14.31
CA ARG A 164 7.58 14.47 14.55
C ARG A 164 7.28 14.30 16.04
N THR A 165 8.17 13.66 16.79
CA THR A 165 8.01 13.50 18.25
C THR A 165 7.99 14.84 18.96
N GLN A 166 8.85 15.78 18.56
CA GLN A 166 8.87 17.14 19.12
C GLN A 166 7.63 17.95 18.74
N ALA A 167 7.11 17.80 17.52
CA ALA A 167 5.85 18.44 17.13
C ALA A 167 4.71 18.03 18.07
N ALA A 168 4.65 16.74 18.44
CA ALA A 168 3.63 16.22 19.35
C ALA A 168 3.84 16.61 20.82
N ALA A 169 5.09 16.70 21.29
CA ALA A 169 5.41 16.93 22.71
C ALA A 169 5.58 18.42 23.07
N GLU A 170 6.22 19.19 22.19
CA GLU A 170 6.70 20.56 22.45
C GLU A 170 6.12 21.58 21.45
N GLY A 171 5.45 21.11 20.40
CA GLY A 171 4.79 21.93 19.40
C GLY A 171 5.66 22.31 18.20
N GLN A 172 5.09 23.15 17.34
CA GLN A 172 5.65 23.50 16.02
C GLN A 172 7.07 24.08 16.09
N ALA A 173 7.37 24.97 17.04
CA ALA A 173 8.66 25.64 17.11
C ALA A 173 9.82 24.66 17.39
N ALA A 174 9.60 23.67 18.26
CA ALA A 174 10.60 22.64 18.56
C ALA A 174 10.86 21.73 17.35
N ALA A 175 9.80 21.33 16.64
CA ALA A 175 9.92 20.55 15.41
C ALA A 175 10.68 21.32 14.31
N ALA A 176 10.38 22.61 14.12
CA ALA A 176 11.08 23.44 13.15
C ALA A 176 12.58 23.56 13.48
N ALA A 177 12.93 23.82 14.74
CA ALA A 177 14.32 23.89 15.19
C ALA A 177 15.09 22.58 14.94
N SER A 178 14.43 21.45 15.15
CA SER A 178 14.98 20.11 14.89
C SER A 178 15.24 19.83 13.41
N LEU A 179 14.30 20.21 12.54
CA LEU A 179 14.48 20.11 11.08
C LEU A 179 15.61 21.01 10.59
N VAL A 180 15.74 22.22 11.14
CA VAL A 180 16.87 23.12 10.83
C VAL A 180 18.21 22.51 11.26
N ALA A 181 18.27 21.93 12.47
CA ALA A 181 19.46 21.23 12.95
C ALA A 181 19.83 20.02 12.06
N ALA A 182 18.84 19.42 11.40
CA ALA A 182 19.02 18.34 10.42
C ALA A 182 19.37 18.82 9.00
N GLY A 183 19.54 20.14 8.78
CA GLY A 183 19.95 20.71 7.49
C GLY A 183 18.80 21.12 6.57
N VAL A 184 17.55 21.11 7.04
CA VAL A 184 16.41 21.63 6.27
C VAL A 184 16.43 23.17 6.29
N PRO A 185 16.28 23.87 5.15
CA PRO A 185 16.21 25.32 5.13
C PRO A 185 15.12 25.88 6.07
N ALA A 186 15.42 26.92 6.84
CA ALA A 186 14.55 27.41 7.92
C ALA A 186 13.10 27.70 7.50
N ALA A 187 12.90 28.30 6.32
CA ALA A 187 11.56 28.55 5.79
C ALA A 187 10.80 27.24 5.53
N ILE A 188 11.45 26.24 4.94
CA ILE A 188 10.85 24.92 4.66
C ILE A 188 10.60 24.17 5.97
N ALA A 189 11.54 24.22 6.92
CA ALA A 189 11.40 23.60 8.23
C ALA A 189 10.17 24.13 8.98
N GLN A 190 9.91 25.43 8.90
CA GLN A 190 8.74 26.06 9.52
C GLN A 190 7.42 25.57 8.89
N GLU A 191 7.34 25.50 7.57
CA GLU A 191 6.15 25.00 6.86
C GLU A 191 5.89 23.51 7.15
N VAL A 192 6.94 22.67 7.11
CA VAL A 192 6.83 21.25 7.43
C VAL A 192 6.38 21.05 8.88
N ALA A 193 6.96 21.81 9.81
CA ALA A 193 6.61 21.72 11.23
C ALA A 193 5.16 22.16 11.50
N GLU A 194 4.65 23.15 10.76
CA GLU A 194 3.24 23.57 10.81
C GLU A 194 2.33 22.39 10.41
N ASP A 195 2.62 21.76 9.28
CA ASP A 195 1.83 20.64 8.77
C ASP A 195 1.97 19.37 9.62
N MET A 196 3.11 19.19 10.32
CA MET A 196 3.32 18.11 11.29
C MET A 196 2.51 18.28 12.57
N ALA A 197 2.26 19.52 13.01
CA ALA A 197 1.51 19.80 14.23
C ALA A 197 0.00 19.58 14.04
N ALA A 198 -0.51 19.76 12.81
CA ALA A 198 -1.91 19.56 12.46
C ALA A 198 -2.06 18.78 11.13
N PRO A 199 -1.64 17.51 11.09
CA PRO A 199 -1.70 16.71 9.88
C PRO A 199 -3.16 16.35 9.54
N ARG A 200 -3.51 16.45 8.26
CA ARG A 200 -4.73 15.81 7.73
C ARG A 200 -4.55 14.30 7.67
N PHE A 201 -3.40 13.85 7.16
CA PHE A 201 -3.01 12.44 7.20
C PHE A 201 -1.49 12.28 7.15
N HIS A 202 -1.04 11.12 7.63
CA HIS A 202 0.28 10.57 7.34
C HIS A 202 0.14 9.39 6.39
N GLY A 203 1.12 9.20 5.53
CA GLY A 203 1.09 8.05 4.62
C GLY A 203 2.46 7.48 4.36
N SER A 204 2.45 6.27 3.83
CA SER A 204 3.65 5.63 3.30
C SER A 204 3.30 4.85 2.04
N VAL A 205 4.26 4.80 1.13
CA VAL A 205 4.22 3.93 -0.04
C VAL A 205 5.53 3.17 -0.05
N LEU A 206 5.46 1.86 0.18
CA LEU A 206 6.62 0.99 0.38
C LEU A 206 6.62 -0.13 -0.63
N ARG A 207 7.75 -0.36 -1.31
CA ARG A 207 7.95 -1.55 -2.10
C ARG A 207 8.44 -2.67 -1.18
N VAL A 208 7.65 -3.72 -1.07
CA VAL A 208 7.93 -4.88 -0.24
C VAL A 208 8.34 -6.04 -1.13
N GLU A 209 9.54 -6.58 -0.88
CA GLU A 209 10.11 -7.73 -1.56
C GLU A 209 10.25 -8.89 -0.58
N GLN A 210 10.01 -10.11 -1.04
CA GLN A 210 10.29 -11.31 -0.25
C GLN A 210 11.79 -11.60 -0.31
N ARG A 211 12.43 -11.69 0.87
CA ARG A 211 13.84 -12.09 1.02
C ARG A 211 13.91 -13.33 1.92
N GLU A 212 15.08 -13.97 2.00
CA GLU A 212 15.28 -15.15 2.85
C GLU A 212 14.91 -14.92 4.33
N GLN A 213 15.09 -13.69 4.82
CA GLN A 213 14.76 -13.29 6.20
C GLN A 213 13.31 -12.85 6.38
N GLY A 214 12.49 -12.94 5.34
CA GLY A 214 11.12 -12.47 5.30
C GLY A 214 10.94 -11.19 4.46
N PRO A 215 9.76 -10.56 4.54
CA PRO A 215 9.44 -9.37 3.76
C PRO A 215 10.30 -8.17 4.20
N ALA A 216 10.92 -7.51 3.23
CA ALA A 216 11.76 -6.34 3.46
C ALA A 216 11.39 -5.20 2.50
N SER A 217 11.64 -3.96 2.94
CA SER A 217 11.44 -2.75 2.15
C SER A 217 12.63 -1.83 2.33
N ASP A 218 13.34 -1.55 1.25
CA ASP A 218 14.41 -0.56 1.16
C ASP A 218 14.09 0.60 0.20
N ARG A 219 12.93 0.52 -0.47
CA ARG A 219 12.45 1.52 -1.43
C ARG A 219 11.03 1.94 -1.08
N GLY A 220 10.79 3.24 -1.15
CA GLY A 220 9.50 3.81 -0.81
C GLY A 220 9.61 5.28 -0.52
N PHE A 221 8.51 5.87 -0.11
CA PHE A 221 8.47 7.25 0.33
C PHE A 221 7.42 7.45 1.41
N LEU A 222 7.66 8.45 2.25
CA LEU A 222 6.73 8.87 3.29
C LEU A 222 5.96 10.11 2.84
N MET A 223 4.75 10.25 3.36
CA MET A 223 3.85 11.35 3.03
C MET A 223 3.35 12.04 4.29
N LEU A 224 3.26 13.35 4.23
CA LEU A 224 2.60 14.19 5.22
C LEU A 224 1.72 15.18 4.48
N GLN A 225 0.42 15.11 4.73
CA GLN A 225 -0.53 16.08 4.20
C GLN A 225 -0.96 17.00 5.34
N GLY A 226 -0.59 18.28 5.23
CA GLY A 226 -1.14 19.35 6.07
C GLY A 226 -2.46 19.87 5.51
N ALA A 227 -2.91 21.03 5.99
CA ALA A 227 -4.14 21.65 5.51
C ALA A 227 -4.09 22.01 4.01
N GLU A 228 -2.95 22.54 3.56
CA GLU A 228 -2.78 23.07 2.19
C GLU A 228 -1.68 22.36 1.39
N ARG A 229 -0.74 21.71 2.07
CA ARG A 229 0.51 21.25 1.48
C ARG A 229 0.68 19.76 1.65
N LEU A 230 1.23 19.14 0.61
CA LEU A 230 1.71 17.76 0.64
C LEU A 230 3.24 17.79 0.73
N TRP A 231 3.79 16.98 1.61
CA TRP A 231 5.22 16.72 1.70
C TRP A 231 5.49 15.26 1.35
N LEU A 232 6.49 15.03 0.50
CA LEU A 232 6.94 13.71 0.09
C LEU A 232 8.39 13.56 0.52
N CYS A 233 8.71 12.47 1.22
CA CYS A 233 10.06 12.13 1.66
C CYS A 233 10.48 10.82 0.98
N ASP A 234 11.23 10.91 -0.12
CA ASP A 234 11.70 9.76 -0.89
C ASP A 234 12.86 9.06 -0.19
N MET A 235 12.80 7.74 -0.08
CA MET A 235 13.88 6.96 0.54
C MET A 235 15.04 6.81 -0.43
N LEU A 236 16.18 7.37 -0.04
CA LEU A 236 17.41 7.27 -0.80
C LEU A 236 18.23 6.06 -0.32
N PRO A 237 18.90 5.35 -1.23
CA PRO A 237 19.83 4.28 -0.85
C PRO A 237 21.01 4.86 -0.06
N GLY A 238 21.35 4.23 1.07
CA GLY A 238 22.50 4.65 1.88
C GLY A 238 22.49 4.09 3.30
N GLN A 239 23.64 4.21 3.97
CA GLN A 239 23.79 3.95 5.41
C GLN A 239 24.47 5.16 6.07
N PRO A 240 23.78 5.92 6.96
CA PRO A 240 22.39 5.72 7.39
C PRO A 240 21.37 6.00 6.27
N PRO A 241 20.14 5.47 6.39
CA PRO A 241 19.08 5.74 5.42
C PRO A 241 18.74 7.24 5.38
N GLN A 242 18.75 7.80 4.18
CA GLN A 242 18.47 9.20 3.91
C GLN A 242 17.11 9.36 3.24
N LEU A 243 16.55 10.56 3.37
CA LEU A 243 15.28 10.98 2.81
C LEU A 243 15.52 12.24 1.99
N ALA A 244 15.05 12.27 0.74
CA ALA A 244 14.95 13.51 -0.03
C ALA A 244 13.56 14.13 0.20
N LEU A 245 13.53 15.38 0.67
CA LEU A 245 12.31 16.11 0.94
C LEU A 245 11.84 16.89 -0.29
N TYR A 246 10.57 16.75 -0.65
CA TYR A 246 9.94 17.45 -1.75
C TYR A 246 8.65 18.12 -1.32
N ARG A 247 8.34 19.25 -1.96
CA ARG A 247 6.96 19.75 -2.01
C ARG A 247 6.18 18.86 -2.97
N GLY A 248 5.18 18.17 -2.42
CA GLY A 248 4.38 17.19 -3.13
C GLY A 248 3.25 17.80 -3.94
N ASP A 249 2.97 17.18 -5.07
CA ASP A 249 1.72 17.28 -5.81
C ASP A 249 1.44 15.92 -6.47
N GLY A 250 0.31 15.79 -7.18
CA GLY A 250 -0.03 14.56 -7.86
C GLY A 250 1.00 14.10 -8.91
N ALA A 251 1.76 15.02 -9.49
CA ALA A 251 2.74 14.70 -10.53
C ALA A 251 4.05 14.17 -9.91
N THR A 252 4.53 14.81 -8.84
CA THR A 252 5.67 14.32 -8.04
C THR A 252 5.33 12.97 -7.43
N TYR A 253 4.12 12.81 -6.88
CA TYR A 253 3.65 11.53 -6.35
C TYR A 253 3.65 10.42 -7.42
N THR A 254 3.05 10.68 -8.58
CA THR A 254 2.98 9.71 -9.68
C THR A 254 4.36 9.32 -10.18
N ALA A 255 5.31 10.27 -10.19
CA ALA A 255 6.70 9.98 -10.50
C ALA A 255 7.31 9.02 -9.46
N LEU A 256 7.29 9.37 -8.17
CA LEU A 256 7.81 8.51 -7.08
C LEU A 256 7.21 7.11 -7.12
N PHE A 257 5.89 7.02 -7.28
CA PHE A 257 5.18 5.74 -7.34
C PHE A 257 5.66 4.89 -8.53
N ALA A 258 5.78 5.49 -9.72
CA ALA A 258 6.25 4.77 -10.91
C ALA A 258 7.69 4.23 -10.75
N HIS A 259 8.55 4.94 -9.99
CA HIS A 259 9.89 4.46 -9.69
C HIS A 259 9.92 3.21 -8.80
N LEU A 260 8.83 2.90 -8.10
CA LEU A 260 8.72 1.64 -7.34
C LEU A 260 8.44 0.44 -8.25
N PHE A 261 8.13 0.64 -9.53
CA PHE A 261 7.89 -0.44 -10.50
C PHE A 261 9.10 -0.76 -11.37
N SER A 262 10.08 0.16 -11.44
CA SER A 262 11.40 -0.07 -12.08
C SER A 262 12.34 -0.79 -11.13
#